data_AF-A0AAU4NDU2-F1
#
_entry.id   AF-A0AAU4NDU2-F1
#
_cell.length_a   1.000
_cell.length_b   1.000
_cell.length_c   1.000
_cell.angle_alpha   90.00
_cell.angle_beta   90.00
_cell.angle_gamma   90.00
#
_symmetry.space_group_name_H-M   'P 1'
#
loop_
_entity.id
_entity.type
_entity.pdbx_description
1 polymer ?
#
loop_
_entity_poly.entity_id
_entity_poly.type
_entity_poly.pdbx_seq_one_letter_code
_entity_poly.pdbx_strand_id
1 'polypeptide(L)'
;MSGRISAMHAVEVRLDTLDAGGRRDLREVSGTEELIAVDEVPSALEPWSVPDDGRAHRAVTSVLVDLDLGDPPVERPAFVGGTIDICGDVVWVMHRSAPTLLRIDARGHPPTVVEFLLPLTIESPHGEWTRRVHATPDGCWIVSAHDIHRVVDTGDGAVTVERVCVGGGQPSVLYQHRLYVLGSTGDALASDRRHGVLRRQADSVPVQLCDTATYSLRPVTDRATVVEIRRHYRRPKMTDDADGGQWGAGNRGVVRKMAGDWRPVDVSDPVVGAVTWVQPRPENDPATATLLAEIMVEVPRPVPVDDEHPAPRTPSEDQ
;
A
#
# COMPACT_ATOMS: atom_id res chain seq x y z
N MET A 1 22.70 -3.42 10.94
CA MET A 1 22.57 -2.16 10.18
C MET A 1 22.31 -1.05 11.18
N SER A 2 23.23 -0.10 11.29
CA SER A 2 23.02 1.14 12.05
C SER A 2 22.76 2.24 11.05
N GLY A 3 21.59 2.88 11.15
CA GLY A 3 21.34 4.15 10.46
C GLY A 3 21.65 5.28 11.43
N ARG A 4 22.39 6.29 10.98
CA ARG A 4 22.58 7.55 11.72
C ARG A 4 22.01 8.68 10.88
N ILE A 5 21.35 9.62 11.55
CA ILE A 5 20.97 10.89 10.91
C ILE A 5 22.25 11.67 10.63
N SER A 6 22.52 11.93 9.35
CA SER A 6 23.67 12.69 8.88
C SER A 6 23.36 14.18 8.80
N ALA A 7 22.15 14.54 8.39
CA ALA A 7 21.61 15.88 8.39
C ALA A 7 20.09 15.85 8.48
N MET A 8 19.50 16.98 8.86
CA MET A 8 18.07 17.18 8.89
C MET A 8 17.75 18.60 8.46
N HIS A 9 16.70 18.76 7.66
CA HIS A 9 16.26 20.05 7.15
C HIS A 9 14.75 20.19 7.38
N ALA A 10 14.33 21.32 7.93
CA ALA A 10 12.93 21.74 7.89
C ALA A 10 12.62 22.28 6.49
N VAL A 11 11.45 21.93 5.96
CA VAL A 11 10.93 22.48 4.71
C VAL A 11 9.96 23.58 5.07
N GLU A 12 10.32 24.82 4.77
CA GLU A 12 9.44 25.97 4.89
C GLU A 12 8.80 26.30 3.55
N VAL A 13 7.49 26.57 3.57
CA VAL A 13 6.76 27.05 2.40
C VAL A 13 6.04 28.35 2.73
N ARG A 14 5.86 29.20 1.73
CA ARG A 14 5.00 30.37 1.85
C ARG A 14 3.53 29.93 1.85
N LEU A 15 2.76 30.47 2.79
CA LEU A 15 1.31 30.35 2.86
C LEU A 15 0.68 31.69 2.47
N ASP A 16 -0.27 31.66 1.55
CA ASP A 16 -1.15 32.80 1.24
C ASP A 16 -2.52 32.60 1.89
N THR A 17 -3.11 33.70 2.36
CA THR A 17 -4.46 33.71 2.92
C THR A 17 -5.50 33.77 1.81
N LEU A 18 -6.45 32.84 1.82
CA LEU A 18 -7.64 32.88 0.99
C LEU A 18 -8.82 33.42 1.82
N ASP A 19 -9.29 34.62 1.49
CA ASP A 19 -10.53 35.16 2.04
C ASP A 19 -11.73 34.60 1.26
N ALA A 20 -12.23 33.44 1.68
CA ALA A 20 -13.45 32.84 1.15
C ALA A 20 -14.56 32.82 2.22
N GLY A 21 -15.42 33.83 2.21
CA GLY A 21 -16.73 33.76 2.87
C GLY A 21 -16.74 33.52 4.38
N GLY A 22 -15.75 34.06 5.12
CA GLY A 22 -15.69 34.00 6.59
C GLY A 22 -14.94 32.79 7.16
N ARG A 23 -14.44 31.89 6.32
CA ARG A 23 -13.44 30.88 6.69
C ARG A 23 -12.11 31.27 6.04
N ARG A 24 -11.09 31.54 6.87
CA ARG A 24 -9.73 31.81 6.38
C ARG A 24 -9.06 30.48 6.09
N ASP A 25 -8.97 30.13 4.82
CA ASP A 25 -8.21 28.97 4.37
C ASP A 25 -6.80 29.43 3.97
N LEU A 26 -5.79 28.66 4.34
CA LEU A 26 -4.39 28.91 3.97
C LEU A 26 -4.04 28.02 2.78
N ARG A 27 -3.33 28.59 1.81
CA ARG A 27 -2.85 27.86 0.64
C ARG A 27 -1.34 27.93 0.56
N GLU A 28 -0.71 26.76 0.45
CA GLU A 28 0.71 26.66 0.12
C GLU A 28 0.98 27.20 -1.29
N VAL A 29 1.98 28.06 -1.41
CA VAL A 29 2.46 28.60 -2.68
C VAL A 29 3.57 27.68 -3.19
N SER A 30 3.24 26.83 -4.16
CA SER A 30 4.21 25.91 -4.79
C SER A 30 5.42 26.66 -5.36
N GLY A 31 6.61 26.07 -5.24
CA GLY A 31 7.86 26.67 -5.72
C GLY A 31 8.51 27.66 -4.73
N THR A 32 7.99 27.76 -3.51
CA THR A 32 8.55 28.60 -2.44
C THR A 32 9.23 27.80 -1.33
N GLU A 33 9.40 26.50 -1.56
CA GLU A 33 10.03 25.55 -0.65
C GLU A 33 11.48 25.97 -0.38
N GLU A 34 11.82 26.10 0.90
CA GLU A 34 13.17 26.41 1.36
C GLU A 34 13.60 25.37 2.39
N LEU A 35 14.83 24.85 2.24
CA LEU A 35 15.42 23.89 3.16
C LEU A 35 16.26 24.62 4.21
N ILE A 36 15.85 24.50 5.47
CA ILE A 36 16.54 25.09 6.61
C ILE A 36 17.14 23.97 7.43
N ALA A 37 18.47 23.94 7.55
CA ALA A 37 19.13 22.94 8.39
C ALA A 37 18.67 23.07 9.86
N VAL A 38 18.32 21.93 10.47
CA VAL A 38 17.84 21.85 11.85
C VAL A 38 18.50 20.68 12.57
N ASP A 39 18.79 20.85 13.86
CA ASP A 39 19.38 19.79 14.69
C ASP A 39 18.32 18.93 15.40
N GLU A 40 17.08 19.42 15.50
CA GLU A 40 15.95 18.74 16.14
C GLU A 40 14.66 18.93 15.31
N VAL A 41 13.74 17.96 15.37
CA VAL A 41 12.44 18.07 14.70
C VAL A 41 11.67 19.23 15.35
N PRO A 42 11.26 20.26 14.60
CA PRO A 42 10.53 21.39 15.16
C PRO A 42 9.26 20.92 15.89
N SER A 43 9.06 21.41 17.11
CA SER A 43 7.97 20.98 18.00
C SER A 43 6.57 21.42 17.55
N ALA A 44 6.48 22.36 16.61
CA ALA A 44 5.25 22.82 16.00
C ALA A 44 5.33 22.68 14.48
N LEU A 45 4.79 21.57 13.97
CA LEU A 45 4.38 21.43 12.57
C LEU A 45 2.92 21.87 12.42
N GLU A 46 2.52 22.96 13.08
CA GLU A 46 1.15 23.47 13.02
C GLU A 46 1.07 24.68 12.08
N PRO A 47 0.84 24.47 10.77
CA PRO A 47 0.76 25.56 9.80
C PRO A 47 -0.51 26.43 9.94
N TRP A 48 -1.36 26.18 10.94
CA TRP A 48 -2.72 26.71 11.00
C TRP A 48 -2.91 27.93 11.91
N SER A 49 -1.85 28.41 12.58
CA SER A 49 -1.90 29.58 13.45
C SER A 49 -1.06 30.73 12.88
N VAL A 50 -1.62 31.49 11.94
CA VAL A 50 -0.94 32.62 11.30
C VAL A 50 -1.36 33.95 11.95
N PRO A 51 -0.43 34.81 12.42
CA PRO A 51 -0.74 36.15 12.87
C PRO A 51 -1.35 37.01 11.75
N ASP A 52 -2.37 37.80 12.08
CA ASP A 52 -3.05 38.70 11.13
C ASP A 52 -2.31 40.02 10.98
N ASP A 53 -1.12 39.99 10.37
CA ASP A 53 -0.25 41.15 10.18
C ASP A 53 -0.09 41.60 8.71
N GLY A 54 -0.80 40.94 7.79
CA GLY A 54 -0.78 41.23 6.35
C GLY A 54 0.54 40.88 5.65
N ARG A 55 1.42 40.10 6.29
CA ARG A 55 2.69 39.64 5.69
C ARG A 55 2.57 38.23 5.12
N ALA A 56 3.41 37.93 4.13
CA ALA A 56 3.58 36.57 3.64
C ALA A 56 4.08 35.68 4.80
N HIS A 57 3.30 34.68 5.17
CA HIS A 57 3.65 33.77 6.25
C HIS A 57 4.45 32.59 5.69
N ARG A 58 5.52 32.20 6.37
CA ARG A 58 6.24 30.96 6.09
C ARG A 58 6.02 30.00 7.25
N ALA A 59 5.70 28.75 6.93
CA ALA A 59 5.49 27.72 7.92
C ALA A 59 6.32 26.49 7.57
N VAL A 60 6.83 25.81 8.59
CA VAL A 60 7.45 24.50 8.43
C VAL A 60 6.34 23.48 8.20
N THR A 61 6.35 22.82 7.04
CA THR A 61 5.33 21.82 6.67
C THR A 61 5.86 20.40 6.76
N SER A 62 7.17 20.21 6.61
CA SER A 62 7.78 18.89 6.66
C SER A 62 9.25 18.95 7.10
N VAL A 63 9.83 17.78 7.32
CA VAL A 63 11.25 17.61 7.65
C VAL A 63 11.84 16.58 6.71
N LEU A 64 12.94 16.95 6.06
CA LEU A 64 13.81 16.06 5.29
C LEU A 64 14.89 15.51 6.23
N VAL A 65 15.10 14.19 6.23
CA VAL A 65 16.13 13.53 7.05
C VAL A 65 17.08 12.77 6.13
N ASP A 66 18.35 13.15 6.16
CA ASP A 66 19.40 12.45 5.43
C ASP A 66 19.98 11.35 6.32
N LEU A 67 19.82 10.10 5.89
CA LEU A 67 20.28 8.93 6.64
C LEU A 67 21.58 8.41 6.05
N ASP A 68 22.62 8.38 6.88
CA ASP A 68 23.82 7.59 6.62
C ASP A 68 23.52 6.15 7.04
N LEU A 69 23.34 5.30 6.03
CA LEU A 69 23.13 3.88 6.20
C LEU A 69 24.49 3.20 6.12
N GLY A 70 24.93 2.60 7.23
CA GLY A 70 26.13 1.75 7.20
C GLY A 70 25.97 0.59 6.20
N ASP A 71 27.09 -0.06 5.88
CA ASP A 71 27.14 -1.11 4.88
C ASP A 71 26.01 -2.15 5.08
N PRO A 72 25.35 -2.58 3.97
CA PRO A 72 24.39 -3.66 4.07
C PRO A 72 25.08 -4.91 4.61
N PRO A 73 24.37 -5.76 5.37
CA PRO A 73 24.94 -7.01 5.83
C PRO A 73 25.47 -7.82 4.63
N VAL A 74 26.69 -8.35 4.77
CA VAL A 74 27.36 -9.14 3.72
C VAL A 74 26.57 -10.40 3.39
N GLU A 75 25.86 -10.95 4.38
CA GLU A 75 24.97 -12.08 4.20
C GLU A 75 23.52 -11.62 4.02
N ARG A 76 22.90 -12.11 2.94
CA ARG A 76 21.47 -11.92 2.69
C ARG A 76 20.69 -12.65 3.79
N PRO A 77 19.73 -11.99 4.47
CA PRO A 77 18.87 -12.67 5.43
C PRO A 77 18.12 -13.82 4.77
N ALA A 78 18.02 -14.95 5.46
CA ALA A 78 17.24 -16.08 4.98
C ALA A 78 15.78 -15.69 4.77
N PHE A 79 15.17 -16.18 3.68
CA PHE A 79 13.76 -15.96 3.42
C PHE A 79 12.88 -16.66 4.47
N VAL A 80 12.01 -15.89 5.14
CA VAL A 80 11.06 -16.44 6.12
C VAL A 80 9.63 -16.38 5.57
N GLY A 81 9.12 -17.53 5.15
CA GLY A 81 7.79 -17.67 4.58
C GLY A 81 6.68 -17.31 5.59
N GLY A 82 5.75 -16.47 5.16
CA GLY A 82 4.56 -16.07 5.90
C GLY A 82 3.33 -16.86 5.49
N THR A 83 3.01 -16.84 4.20
CA THR A 83 1.87 -17.58 3.63
C THR A 83 2.25 -18.23 2.31
N ILE A 84 1.58 -19.32 1.98
CA ILE A 84 1.84 -20.14 0.80
C ILE A 84 0.52 -20.55 0.15
N ASP A 85 0.50 -20.56 -1.18
CA ASP A 85 -0.56 -21.18 -1.94
C ASP A 85 -0.04 -21.74 -3.27
N ILE A 86 -0.80 -22.64 -3.89
CA ILE A 86 -0.39 -23.37 -5.09
C ILE A 86 -1.50 -23.38 -6.14
N CYS A 87 -1.12 -23.20 -7.41
CA CYS A 87 -2.00 -23.44 -8.54
C CYS A 87 -1.24 -24.25 -9.59
N GLY A 88 -1.73 -25.46 -9.88
CA GLY A 88 -0.98 -26.41 -10.70
C GLY A 88 0.36 -26.74 -10.05
N ASP A 89 1.45 -26.54 -10.79
CA ASP A 89 2.82 -26.80 -10.33
C ASP A 89 3.54 -25.53 -9.84
N VAL A 90 2.85 -24.40 -9.80
CA VAL A 90 3.43 -23.11 -9.39
C VAL A 90 3.01 -22.80 -7.97
N VAL A 91 4.01 -22.72 -7.09
CA VAL A 91 3.84 -22.38 -5.67
C VAL A 91 4.24 -20.93 -5.46
N TRP A 92 3.35 -20.16 -4.83
CA TRP A 92 3.60 -18.78 -4.44
C TRP A 92 3.80 -18.68 -2.94
N VAL A 93 4.89 -18.05 -2.50
CA VAL A 93 5.21 -17.87 -1.09
C VAL A 93 5.44 -16.40 -0.79
N MET A 94 4.59 -15.81 0.04
CA MET A 94 4.76 -14.46 0.52
C MET A 94 5.63 -14.46 1.77
N HIS A 95 6.62 -13.58 1.83
CA HIS A 95 7.42 -13.37 3.03
C HIS A 95 6.54 -12.89 4.20
N ARG A 96 6.92 -13.23 5.43
CA ARG A 96 6.10 -12.92 6.62
C ARG A 96 5.87 -11.44 6.93
N SER A 97 6.68 -10.53 6.36
CA SER A 97 6.69 -9.09 6.67
C SER A 97 7.20 -8.22 5.53
N ALA A 98 8.40 -8.52 5.03
CA ALA A 98 8.99 -7.88 3.86
C ALA A 98 8.09 -8.04 2.62
N PRO A 99 8.12 -7.10 1.67
CA PRO A 99 7.32 -7.14 0.44
C PRO A 99 7.93 -8.09 -0.61
N THR A 100 8.43 -9.25 -0.17
CA THR A 100 9.10 -10.24 -1.02
C THR A 100 8.15 -11.41 -1.31
N LEU A 101 8.01 -11.76 -2.59
CA LEU A 101 7.21 -12.88 -3.07
C LEU A 101 8.09 -13.85 -3.82
N LEU A 102 8.01 -15.13 -3.48
CA LEU A 102 8.65 -16.20 -4.25
C LEU A 102 7.64 -16.88 -5.16
N ARG A 103 8.07 -17.17 -6.38
CA ARG A 103 7.45 -18.12 -7.30
C ARG A 103 8.35 -19.33 -7.42
N ILE A 104 7.84 -20.50 -7.11
CA ILE A 104 8.57 -21.76 -7.18
C ILE A 104 7.89 -22.63 -8.22
N ASP A 105 8.61 -22.98 -9.28
CA ASP A 105 8.18 -24.00 -10.24
C ASP A 105 8.58 -25.37 -9.70
N ALA A 106 7.57 -26.16 -9.30
CA ALA A 106 7.74 -27.46 -8.68
C ALA A 106 8.01 -28.62 -9.66
N ARG A 107 7.99 -28.37 -10.99
CA ARG A 107 8.27 -29.40 -12.00
C ARG A 107 9.76 -29.75 -12.05
N GLY A 108 10.61 -28.75 -11.87
CA GLY A 108 12.06 -28.91 -11.88
C GLY A 108 12.60 -29.63 -10.64
N HIS A 109 13.71 -30.36 -10.82
CA HIS A 109 14.49 -30.92 -9.71
C HIS A 109 15.97 -30.56 -9.92
N PRO A 110 16.53 -29.56 -9.20
CA PRO A 110 15.88 -28.76 -8.16
C PRO A 110 14.76 -27.82 -8.70
N PRO A 111 13.82 -27.38 -7.84
CA PRO A 111 12.80 -26.40 -8.22
C PRO A 111 13.43 -25.09 -8.70
N THR A 112 12.82 -24.45 -9.69
CA THR A 112 13.23 -23.10 -10.11
C THR A 112 12.57 -22.07 -9.22
N VAL A 113 13.36 -21.21 -8.58
CA VAL A 113 12.86 -20.19 -7.65
C VAL A 113 13.12 -18.81 -8.23
N VAL A 114 12.07 -18.01 -8.36
CA VAL A 114 12.14 -16.60 -8.74
C VAL A 114 11.68 -15.74 -7.57
N GLU A 115 12.47 -14.75 -7.20
CA GLU A 115 12.14 -13.77 -6.16
C GLU A 115 11.72 -12.45 -6.78
N PHE A 116 10.58 -11.93 -6.33
CA PHE A 116 10.05 -10.62 -6.68
C PHE A 116 10.06 -9.70 -5.45
N LEU A 117 10.70 -8.54 -5.58
CA LEU A 117 10.55 -7.44 -4.63
C LEU A 117 9.39 -6.56 -5.07
N LEU A 118 8.27 -6.64 -4.36
CA LEU A 118 7.04 -5.94 -4.72
C LEU A 118 7.06 -4.49 -4.21
N PRO A 119 6.34 -3.57 -4.87
CA PRO A 119 6.20 -2.16 -4.45
C PRO A 119 5.20 -2.03 -3.29
N LEU A 120 5.30 -2.90 -2.28
CA LEU A 120 4.45 -2.91 -1.09
C LEU A 120 5.24 -2.37 0.11
N THR A 121 4.52 -1.89 1.12
CA THR A 121 5.15 -1.40 2.36
C THR A 121 5.84 -2.53 3.12
N ILE A 122 6.85 -2.21 3.94
CA ILE A 122 7.33 -3.19 4.93
C ILE A 122 6.36 -3.15 6.10
N GLU A 123 5.71 -4.27 6.41
CA GLU A 123 4.79 -4.37 7.55
C GLU A 123 5.51 -4.96 8.75
N SER A 124 5.31 -4.35 9.93
CA SER A 124 5.82 -4.93 11.18
C SER A 124 5.13 -6.28 11.40
N PRO A 125 5.87 -7.36 11.69
CA PRO A 125 5.27 -8.67 11.89
C PRO A 125 4.48 -8.70 13.20
N HIS A 126 3.19 -8.38 13.16
CA HIS A 126 2.24 -8.61 14.24
C HIS A 126 1.79 -10.08 14.22
N GLY A 127 2.68 -10.96 14.68
CA GLY A 127 2.45 -12.40 14.71
C GLY A 127 3.14 -13.13 13.56
N GLU A 128 2.41 -14.04 12.93
CA GLU A 128 3.00 -15.07 12.07
C GLU A 128 3.22 -14.64 10.61
N TRP A 129 2.41 -13.72 10.09
CA TRP A 129 2.44 -13.21 8.71
C TRP A 129 1.58 -11.95 8.64
N THR A 130 1.83 -11.07 7.67
CA THR A 130 1.06 -9.82 7.50
C THR A 130 0.24 -9.78 6.21
N ARG A 131 0.55 -10.65 5.25
CA ARG A 131 -0.13 -10.75 3.94
C ARG A 131 -0.43 -12.19 3.60
N ARG A 132 -1.61 -12.43 3.03
CA ARG A 132 -2.03 -13.74 2.52
C ARG A 132 -1.91 -13.79 1.01
N VAL A 133 -1.31 -14.84 0.49
CA VAL A 133 -1.30 -15.15 -0.95
C VAL A 133 -2.42 -16.13 -1.31
N HIS A 134 -3.03 -15.96 -2.48
CA HIS A 134 -3.92 -16.94 -3.10
C HIS A 134 -3.52 -17.15 -4.56
N ALA A 135 -3.16 -18.37 -4.93
CA ALA A 135 -2.64 -18.68 -6.26
C ALA A 135 -3.76 -18.77 -7.29
N THR A 136 -3.49 -18.32 -8.51
CA THR A 136 -4.37 -18.46 -9.69
C THR A 136 -3.56 -18.95 -10.89
N PRO A 137 -4.20 -19.45 -11.96
CA PRO A 137 -3.48 -19.94 -13.13
C PRO A 137 -2.57 -18.91 -13.82
N ASP A 138 -2.89 -17.63 -13.67
CA ASP A 138 -2.22 -16.47 -14.26
C ASP A 138 -1.38 -15.67 -13.25
N GLY A 139 -1.21 -16.14 -12.00
CA GLY A 139 -0.44 -15.42 -10.98
C GLY A 139 -0.96 -15.65 -9.57
N CYS A 140 -1.17 -14.57 -8.81
CA CYS A 140 -1.74 -14.67 -7.47
C CYS A 140 -2.44 -13.39 -7.01
N TRP A 141 -3.23 -13.51 -5.95
CA TRP A 141 -3.73 -12.40 -5.15
C TRP A 141 -2.88 -12.25 -3.90
N ILE A 142 -2.64 -11.01 -3.46
CA ILE A 142 -2.02 -10.70 -2.16
C ILE A 142 -3.00 -9.83 -1.36
N VAL A 143 -3.35 -10.28 -0.16
CA VAL A 143 -4.31 -9.63 0.72
C VAL A 143 -3.65 -9.26 2.04
N SER A 144 -3.48 -7.97 2.31
CA SER A 144 -3.07 -7.45 3.62
C SER A 144 -4.30 -7.04 4.44
N ALA A 145 -4.08 -6.52 5.64
CA ALA A 145 -5.15 -5.86 6.40
C ALA A 145 -5.67 -4.57 5.74
N HIS A 146 -4.88 -3.97 4.84
CA HIS A 146 -5.12 -2.63 4.32
C HIS A 146 -5.45 -2.63 2.83
N ASP A 147 -4.90 -3.56 2.06
CA ASP A 147 -4.98 -3.53 0.60
C ASP A 147 -5.12 -4.94 0.01
N ILE A 148 -5.67 -4.98 -1.21
CA ILE A 148 -5.71 -6.16 -2.06
C ILE A 148 -4.95 -5.86 -3.35
N HIS A 149 -4.02 -6.74 -3.69
CA HIS A 149 -3.20 -6.65 -4.88
C HIS A 149 -3.40 -7.86 -5.79
N ARG A 150 -3.42 -7.60 -7.09
CA ARG A 150 -3.36 -8.61 -8.13
C ARG A 150 -1.94 -8.66 -8.66
N VAL A 151 -1.36 -9.85 -8.64
CA VAL A 151 -0.09 -10.15 -9.30
C VAL A 151 -0.40 -11.04 -10.50
N VAL A 152 0.04 -10.63 -11.67
CA VAL A 152 -0.08 -11.41 -12.91
C VAL A 152 1.32 -11.80 -13.36
N ASP A 153 1.53 -13.10 -13.56
CA ASP A 153 2.74 -13.65 -14.15
C ASP A 153 2.72 -13.37 -15.65
N THR A 154 3.66 -12.56 -16.12
CA THR A 154 3.76 -12.19 -17.55
C THR A 154 4.66 -13.15 -18.32
N GLY A 155 5.21 -14.18 -17.68
CA GLY A 155 6.25 -15.03 -18.24
C GLY A 155 7.66 -14.44 -18.05
N ASP A 156 8.67 -15.23 -18.43
CA ASP A 156 10.10 -14.85 -18.44
C ASP A 156 10.65 -14.33 -17.10
N GLY A 157 10.07 -14.78 -15.98
CA GLY A 157 10.48 -14.32 -14.66
C GLY A 157 10.06 -12.88 -14.37
N ALA A 158 8.95 -12.42 -14.96
CA ALA A 158 8.41 -11.09 -14.74
C ALA A 158 6.95 -11.14 -14.23
N VAL A 159 6.58 -10.14 -13.43
CA VAL A 159 5.20 -9.95 -12.96
C VAL A 159 4.75 -8.51 -13.12
N THR A 160 3.46 -8.32 -13.38
CA THR A 160 2.78 -7.04 -13.16
C THR A 160 2.03 -7.09 -11.84
N VAL A 161 2.06 -5.99 -11.09
CA VAL A 161 1.39 -5.88 -9.80
C VAL A 161 0.48 -4.66 -9.85
N GLU A 162 -0.77 -4.83 -9.46
CA GLU A 162 -1.78 -3.78 -9.42
C GLU A 162 -2.48 -3.79 -8.06
N ARG A 163 -2.72 -2.60 -7.48
CA ARG A 163 -3.62 -2.48 -6.33
C ARG A 163 -5.05 -2.46 -6.82
N VAL A 164 -5.81 -3.48 -6.45
CA VAL A 164 -7.21 -3.62 -6.85
C VAL A 164 -8.15 -2.98 -5.85
N CYS A 165 -7.84 -2.97 -4.55
CA CYS A 165 -8.75 -2.39 -3.57
C CYS A 165 -7.97 -1.80 -2.39
N VAL A 166 -8.38 -0.61 -1.97
CA VAL A 166 -8.10 -0.04 -0.64
C VAL A 166 -9.19 -0.52 0.30
N GLY A 167 -8.84 -1.14 1.42
CA GLY A 167 -9.78 -1.93 2.22
C GLY A 167 -9.55 -3.42 2.05
N GLY A 168 -8.34 -3.86 2.39
CA GLY A 168 -8.02 -5.27 2.57
C GLY A 168 -8.79 -5.90 3.73
N GLY A 169 -8.32 -7.05 4.17
CA GLY A 169 -8.90 -7.70 5.33
C GLY A 169 -8.47 -9.15 5.44
N GLN A 170 -8.33 -9.58 6.69
CA GLN A 170 -7.93 -10.93 7.02
C GLN A 170 -8.90 -11.47 8.07
N PRO A 171 -9.43 -12.69 7.89
CA PRO A 171 -9.05 -13.68 6.87
C PRO A 171 -9.64 -13.44 5.46
N SER A 172 -9.11 -14.13 4.44
CA SER A 172 -9.60 -14.09 3.06
C SER A 172 -9.59 -15.48 2.40
N VAL A 173 -10.39 -15.65 1.35
CA VAL A 173 -10.63 -16.92 0.64
C VAL A 173 -10.74 -16.66 -0.86
N LEU A 174 -10.04 -17.45 -1.67
CA LEU A 174 -10.28 -17.54 -3.11
C LEU A 174 -11.21 -18.74 -3.39
N TYR A 175 -12.37 -18.48 -3.98
CA TYR A 175 -13.34 -19.51 -4.32
C TYR A 175 -13.94 -19.24 -5.71
N GLN A 176 -13.93 -20.24 -6.59
CA GLN A 176 -14.40 -20.12 -7.98
C GLN A 176 -13.82 -18.88 -8.70
N HIS A 177 -12.50 -18.67 -8.56
CA HIS A 177 -11.77 -17.53 -9.14
C HIS A 177 -12.16 -16.15 -8.62
N ARG A 178 -12.95 -16.07 -7.53
CA ARG A 178 -13.35 -14.81 -6.90
C ARG A 178 -12.75 -14.72 -5.51
N LEU A 179 -12.21 -13.54 -5.21
CA LEU A 179 -11.57 -13.27 -3.92
C LEU A 179 -12.58 -12.69 -2.94
N TYR A 180 -12.68 -13.31 -1.78
CA TYR A 180 -13.55 -12.91 -0.68
C TYR A 180 -12.73 -12.54 0.55
N VAL A 181 -13.13 -11.46 1.21
CA VAL A 181 -12.62 -11.03 2.52
C VAL A 181 -13.65 -11.40 3.57
N LEU A 182 -13.21 -12.03 4.65
CA LEU A 182 -14.05 -12.45 5.76
C LEU A 182 -13.99 -11.39 6.85
N GLY A 183 -15.15 -10.83 7.21
CA GLY A 183 -15.27 -9.94 8.35
C GLY A 183 -15.19 -10.71 9.66
N SER A 184 -14.70 -10.05 10.71
CA SER A 184 -14.77 -10.57 12.07
C SER A 184 -16.24 -10.64 12.52
N THR A 185 -16.71 -11.81 12.93
CA THR A 185 -18.09 -11.98 13.42
C THR A 185 -18.32 -11.54 14.85
N GLY A 186 -17.25 -11.26 15.57
CA GLY A 186 -17.30 -10.99 17.00
C GLY A 186 -16.33 -9.90 17.35
N ASP A 187 -16.64 -9.24 18.45
CA ASP A 187 -15.70 -8.35 19.09
C ASP A 187 -14.50 -9.16 19.58
N ALA A 188 -13.31 -8.64 19.31
CA ALA A 188 -12.06 -9.28 19.68
C ALA A 188 -11.17 -8.28 20.41
N LEU A 189 -10.35 -8.78 21.33
CA LEU A 189 -9.23 -8.01 21.83
C LEU A 189 -8.05 -8.22 20.87
N ALA A 190 -7.49 -7.13 20.35
CA ALA A 190 -6.34 -7.14 19.47
C ALA A 190 -5.18 -6.40 20.14
N SER A 191 -3.97 -6.95 20.00
CA SER A 191 -2.76 -6.25 20.44
C SER A 191 -2.35 -5.24 19.38
N ASP A 192 -2.40 -3.96 19.74
CA ASP A 192 -1.86 -2.85 18.98
C ASP A 192 -0.53 -2.39 19.60
N ARG A 193 0.45 -2.07 18.76
CA ARG A 193 1.79 -1.68 19.21
C ARG A 193 1.81 -0.34 19.94
N ARG A 194 0.99 0.60 19.49
CA ARG A 194 0.98 1.99 19.98
C ARG A 194 0.04 2.16 21.16
N HIS A 195 -1.05 1.40 21.16
CA HIS A 195 -2.17 1.59 22.08
C HIS A 195 -2.40 0.41 23.02
N GLY A 196 -1.59 -0.67 22.92
CA GLY A 196 -1.74 -1.85 23.76
C GLY A 196 -2.94 -2.71 23.34
N VAL A 197 -3.61 -3.36 24.27
CA VAL A 197 -4.76 -4.22 23.95
C VAL A 197 -6.00 -3.35 23.69
N LEU A 198 -6.50 -3.38 22.46
CA LEU A 198 -7.70 -2.67 22.02
C LEU A 198 -8.86 -3.62 21.77
N ARG A 199 -10.09 -3.15 22.03
CA ARG A 199 -11.30 -3.82 21.53
C ARG A 199 -11.47 -3.48 20.06
N ARG A 200 -11.41 -4.50 19.21
CA ARG A 200 -11.83 -4.48 17.81
C ARG A 200 -13.28 -4.94 17.74
N GLN A 201 -14.16 -4.10 17.23
CA GLN A 201 -15.57 -4.46 17.06
C GLN A 201 -15.74 -5.48 15.94
N ALA A 202 -16.82 -6.28 16.02
CA ALA A 202 -17.26 -7.13 14.93
C ALA A 202 -17.55 -6.27 13.69
N ASP A 203 -17.19 -6.79 12.52
CA ASP A 203 -17.50 -6.14 11.26
C ASP A 203 -19.01 -6.27 11.00
N SER A 204 -19.62 -5.19 10.51
CA SER A 204 -21.05 -5.15 10.18
C SER A 204 -21.41 -6.08 9.00
N VAL A 205 -20.41 -6.48 8.21
CA VAL A 205 -20.55 -7.34 7.04
C VAL A 205 -19.68 -8.59 7.23
N PRO A 206 -20.27 -9.80 7.22
CA PRO A 206 -19.53 -11.03 7.53
C PRO A 206 -18.61 -11.51 6.40
N VAL A 207 -18.91 -11.16 5.15
CA VAL A 207 -18.15 -11.51 3.94
C VAL A 207 -18.30 -10.38 2.93
N GLN A 208 -17.19 -9.96 2.34
CA GLN A 208 -17.14 -9.03 1.22
C GLN A 208 -16.46 -9.70 0.03
N LEU A 209 -16.92 -9.37 -1.17
CA LEU A 209 -16.34 -9.79 -2.43
C LEU A 209 -15.46 -8.65 -2.96
N CYS A 210 -14.23 -8.98 -3.37
CA CYS A 210 -13.41 -8.07 -4.16
C CYS A 210 -13.97 -7.99 -5.58
N ASP A 211 -14.42 -6.79 -5.98
CA ASP A 211 -14.87 -6.49 -7.32
C ASP A 211 -13.74 -5.79 -8.09
N THR A 212 -13.18 -6.49 -9.06
CA THR A 212 -12.11 -5.96 -9.93
C THR A 212 -12.61 -4.89 -10.89
N ALA A 213 -13.92 -4.83 -11.19
CA ALA A 213 -14.45 -3.83 -12.10
C ALA A 213 -14.58 -2.45 -11.44
N THR A 214 -14.82 -2.43 -10.12
CA THR A 214 -15.04 -1.20 -9.37
C THR A 214 -13.95 -0.89 -8.36
N TYR A 215 -12.88 -1.70 -8.34
CA TYR A 215 -11.73 -1.55 -7.43
C TYR A 215 -12.15 -1.47 -5.95
N SER A 216 -13.17 -2.25 -5.55
CA SER A 216 -13.80 -2.12 -4.24
C SER A 216 -14.28 -3.44 -3.63
N LEU A 217 -14.55 -3.42 -2.33
CA LEU A 217 -15.18 -4.51 -1.60
C LEU A 217 -16.70 -4.35 -1.55
N ARG A 218 -17.44 -5.33 -2.09
CA ARG A 218 -18.91 -5.36 -2.05
C ARG A 218 -19.43 -6.34 -1.01
N PRO A 219 -20.38 -5.94 -0.14
CA PRO A 219 -21.01 -6.86 0.81
C PRO A 219 -21.67 -8.05 0.13
N VAL A 220 -21.45 -9.25 0.67
CA VAL A 220 -22.21 -10.45 0.30
C VAL A 220 -23.38 -10.59 1.26
N THR A 221 -24.59 -10.37 0.77
CA THR A 221 -25.82 -10.42 1.58
C THR A 221 -26.49 -11.80 1.57
N ASP A 222 -26.20 -12.63 0.58
CA ASP A 222 -26.75 -13.99 0.51
C ASP A 222 -26.13 -14.89 1.58
N ARG A 223 -26.99 -15.37 2.49
CA ARG A 223 -26.58 -16.20 3.63
C ARG A 223 -26.02 -17.56 3.20
N ALA A 224 -26.54 -18.15 2.12
CA ALA A 224 -26.05 -19.44 1.64
C ALA A 224 -24.60 -19.31 1.15
N THR A 225 -24.32 -18.28 0.36
CA THR A 225 -22.97 -17.92 -0.08
C THR A 225 -22.05 -17.65 1.11
N VAL A 226 -22.49 -16.86 2.11
CA VAL A 226 -21.68 -16.57 3.31
C VAL A 226 -21.25 -17.87 4.02
N VAL A 227 -22.17 -18.81 4.22
CA VAL A 227 -21.88 -20.10 4.86
C VAL A 227 -20.90 -20.91 4.02
N GLU A 228 -21.12 -20.96 2.71
CA GLU A 228 -20.27 -21.72 1.79
C GLU A 228 -18.84 -21.18 1.77
N ILE A 229 -18.65 -19.87 1.55
CA ILE A 229 -17.32 -19.25 1.50
C ILE A 229 -16.53 -19.48 2.79
N ARG A 230 -17.18 -19.46 3.95
CA ARG A 230 -16.52 -19.72 5.24
C ARG A 230 -15.98 -21.13 5.39
N ARG A 231 -16.61 -22.12 4.77
CA ARG A 231 -16.14 -23.51 4.78
C ARG A 231 -14.85 -23.69 4.00
N HIS A 232 -14.59 -22.82 3.03
CA HIS A 232 -13.38 -22.83 2.19
C HIS A 232 -12.20 -22.10 2.83
N TYR A 233 -12.34 -21.58 4.05
CA TYR A 233 -11.20 -21.02 4.76
C TYR A 233 -10.15 -22.10 5.06
N ARG A 234 -8.95 -21.91 4.50
CA ARG A 234 -7.78 -22.78 4.75
C ARG A 234 -6.72 -22.07 5.58
N ARG A 235 -5.84 -22.86 6.22
CA ARG A 235 -4.67 -22.35 6.94
C ARG A 235 -3.74 -21.61 5.95
N PRO A 236 -3.33 -20.36 6.22
CA PRO A 236 -2.50 -19.57 5.31
C PRO A 236 -1.10 -20.15 5.02
N LYS A 237 -0.64 -21.08 5.87
CA LYS A 237 0.73 -21.61 5.87
C LYS A 237 0.87 -23.00 5.27
N MET A 238 -0.23 -23.60 4.84
CA MET A 238 -0.21 -24.92 4.23
C MET A 238 -1.17 -24.95 3.05
N THR A 239 -0.76 -25.64 2.00
CA THR A 239 -1.60 -25.90 0.84
C THR A 239 -1.29 -27.30 0.31
N ASP A 240 -2.24 -27.91 -0.39
CA ASP A 240 -2.11 -29.27 -0.93
C ASP A 240 -1.86 -29.16 -2.45
N ASP A 241 -0.91 -29.92 -2.98
CA ASP A 241 -0.70 -30.03 -4.42
C ASP A 241 -1.70 -31.01 -5.06
N ALA A 242 -1.78 -31.01 -6.40
CA ALA A 242 -2.73 -31.83 -7.14
C ALA A 242 -2.50 -33.35 -6.95
N ASP A 243 -1.28 -33.74 -6.57
CA ASP A 243 -0.88 -35.14 -6.37
C ASP A 243 -1.08 -35.61 -4.91
N GLY A 244 -1.67 -34.76 -4.05
CA GLY A 244 -1.89 -35.04 -2.64
C GLY A 244 -0.65 -34.84 -1.75
N GLY A 245 0.43 -34.29 -2.30
CA GLY A 245 1.54 -33.72 -1.55
C GLY A 245 1.11 -32.46 -0.81
N GLN A 246 1.87 -32.09 0.22
CA GLN A 246 1.57 -30.90 1.03
C GLN A 246 2.74 -29.94 1.02
N TRP A 247 2.44 -28.66 0.93
CA TRP A 247 3.41 -27.58 0.99
C TRP A 247 3.21 -26.78 2.27
N GLY A 248 4.30 -26.29 2.83
CA GLY A 248 4.31 -25.51 4.06
C GLY A 248 5.28 -24.33 4.00
N ALA A 249 4.93 -23.24 4.65
CA ALA A 249 5.79 -22.07 4.84
C ALA A 249 5.80 -21.60 6.30
N GLY A 250 6.96 -21.20 6.80
CA GLY A 250 7.08 -20.66 8.15
C GLY A 250 8.53 -20.35 8.55
N ASN A 251 8.78 -20.36 9.87
CA ASN A 251 10.11 -20.08 10.44
C ASN A 251 11.20 -21.07 10.01
N ARG A 252 10.82 -22.25 9.48
CA ARG A 252 11.75 -23.26 8.95
C ARG A 252 11.95 -23.14 7.43
N GLY A 253 11.53 -22.04 6.82
CA GLY A 253 11.54 -21.85 5.38
C GLY A 253 10.35 -22.52 4.68
N VAL A 254 10.56 -22.91 3.42
CA VAL A 254 9.58 -23.62 2.60
C VAL A 254 9.84 -25.12 2.70
N VAL A 255 8.79 -25.91 2.91
CA VAL A 255 8.87 -27.37 3.04
C VAL A 255 7.84 -28.05 2.16
N ARG A 256 8.17 -29.23 1.65
CA ARG A 256 7.26 -30.10 0.89
C ARG A 256 7.20 -31.47 1.55
N LYS A 257 5.99 -32.00 1.74
CA LYS A 257 5.74 -33.35 2.22
C LYS A 257 5.57 -34.29 1.03
N MET A 258 6.44 -35.30 0.95
CA MET A 258 6.39 -36.34 -0.07
C MET A 258 6.44 -37.71 0.61
N ALA A 259 5.54 -38.63 0.24
CA ALA A 259 5.47 -39.98 0.79
C ALA A 259 5.46 -40.06 2.34
N GLY A 260 4.89 -39.05 3.01
CA GLY A 260 4.80 -38.97 4.47
C GLY A 260 5.84 -38.08 5.14
N ASP A 261 6.96 -37.80 4.48
CA ASP A 261 8.10 -37.08 5.07
C ASP A 261 8.18 -35.62 4.59
N TRP A 262 8.42 -34.71 5.53
CA TRP A 262 8.68 -33.30 5.23
C TRP A 262 10.15 -33.09 4.84
N ARG A 263 10.36 -32.47 3.68
CA ARG A 263 11.69 -32.10 3.18
C ARG A 263 11.77 -30.57 2.98
N PRO A 264 12.89 -29.94 3.31
CA PRO A 264 13.11 -28.54 2.98
C PRO A 264 13.18 -28.36 1.47
N VAL A 265 12.65 -27.24 0.98
CA VAL A 265 12.81 -26.78 -0.39
C VAL A 265 13.85 -25.67 -0.35
N ASP A 266 14.93 -25.84 -1.12
CA ASP A 266 15.98 -24.82 -1.20
C ASP A 266 15.46 -23.59 -1.94
N VAL A 267 15.49 -22.45 -1.25
CA VAL A 267 15.09 -21.13 -1.74
C VAL A 267 16.19 -20.09 -1.47
N SER A 268 17.41 -20.55 -1.21
CA SER A 268 18.52 -19.68 -0.77
C SER A 268 19.14 -18.85 -1.89
N ASP A 269 19.07 -19.31 -3.14
CA ASP A 269 19.64 -18.65 -4.32
C ASP A 269 18.58 -18.43 -5.42
N PRO A 270 17.60 -17.54 -5.19
CA PRO A 270 16.55 -17.29 -6.18
C PRO A 270 17.03 -16.38 -7.31
N VAL A 271 16.55 -16.63 -8.52
CA VAL A 271 16.68 -15.68 -9.63
C VAL A 271 15.83 -14.44 -9.32
N VAL A 272 16.41 -13.24 -9.46
CA VAL A 272 15.65 -12.00 -9.26
C VAL A 272 14.75 -11.76 -10.46
N GLY A 273 13.44 -11.71 -10.23
CA GLY A 273 12.44 -11.43 -11.24
C GLY A 273 12.14 -9.96 -11.41
N ALA A 274 11.63 -9.59 -12.59
CA ALA A 274 11.23 -8.22 -12.89
C ALA A 274 9.82 -7.91 -12.36
N VAL A 275 9.61 -6.69 -11.86
CA VAL A 275 8.32 -6.24 -11.33
C VAL A 275 7.91 -4.94 -12.00
N THR A 276 6.72 -4.94 -12.61
CA THR A 276 6.09 -3.73 -13.15
C THR A 276 4.90 -3.34 -12.28
N TRP A 277 4.93 -2.14 -11.72
CA TRP A 277 3.83 -1.61 -10.92
C TRP A 277 2.83 -0.88 -11.82
N VAL A 278 1.60 -1.39 -11.88
CA VAL A 278 0.49 -0.74 -12.57
C VAL A 278 -0.19 0.17 -11.56
N GLN A 279 0.12 1.46 -11.63
CA GLN A 279 -0.61 2.48 -10.87
C GLN A 279 -1.90 2.85 -11.61
N PRO A 280 -3.08 2.62 -11.01
CA PRO A 280 -4.30 3.23 -11.52
C PRO A 280 -4.09 4.74 -11.49
N ARG A 281 -4.38 5.41 -12.60
CA ARG A 281 -4.38 6.87 -12.58
C ARG A 281 -5.53 7.34 -11.68
N PRO A 282 -5.35 8.39 -10.86
CA PRO A 282 -6.40 8.87 -9.95
C PRO A 282 -7.73 9.13 -10.65
N GLU A 283 -7.71 9.60 -11.90
CA GLU A 283 -8.89 9.83 -12.73
C GLU A 283 -9.64 8.55 -13.16
N ASN A 284 -8.98 7.41 -13.11
CA ASN A 284 -9.53 6.11 -13.51
C ASN A 284 -9.99 5.27 -12.31
N ASP A 285 -9.64 5.67 -11.08
CA ASP A 285 -10.13 5.04 -9.85
C ASP A 285 -11.54 5.56 -9.57
N PRO A 286 -12.60 4.73 -9.63
CA PRO A 286 -13.98 5.20 -9.42
C PRO A 286 -14.21 5.86 -8.05
N ALA A 287 -13.48 5.43 -7.02
CA ALA A 287 -13.58 6.01 -5.67
C ALA A 287 -12.97 7.41 -5.61
N THR A 288 -11.90 7.63 -6.39
CA THR A 288 -11.18 8.91 -6.45
C THR A 288 -11.75 9.84 -7.53
N ALA A 289 -12.24 9.33 -8.64
CA ALA A 289 -12.77 10.10 -9.77
C ALA A 289 -13.97 10.98 -9.39
N THR A 290 -14.87 10.45 -8.55
CA THR A 290 -16.03 11.22 -8.03
C THR A 290 -15.55 12.36 -7.15
N LEU A 291 -14.57 12.11 -6.28
CA LEU A 291 -13.97 13.11 -5.40
C LEU A 291 -13.16 14.15 -6.20
N LEU A 292 -12.44 13.74 -7.24
CA LEU A 292 -11.68 14.63 -8.11
C LEU A 292 -12.58 15.59 -8.87
N ALA A 293 -13.77 15.16 -9.29
CA ALA A 293 -14.74 16.05 -9.91
C ALA A 293 -15.25 17.14 -8.94
N GLU A 294 -15.28 16.86 -7.63
CA GLU A 294 -15.66 17.82 -6.59
C GLU A 294 -14.49 18.71 -6.14
N ILE A 295 -13.26 18.18 -6.12
CA ILE A 295 -12.04 18.88 -5.67
C ILE A 295 -11.45 19.74 -6.79
N MET A 296 -11.53 19.31 -8.05
CA MET A 296 -11.11 20.11 -9.20
C MET A 296 -12.15 21.20 -9.47
N VAL A 297 -12.17 22.21 -8.60
CA VAL A 297 -12.81 23.49 -8.87
C VAL A 297 -12.25 24.02 -10.18
N GLU A 298 -13.11 24.27 -11.17
CA GLU A 298 -12.72 25.01 -12.38
C GLU A 298 -11.98 26.26 -11.93
N VAL A 299 -10.67 26.33 -12.22
CA VAL A 299 -9.91 27.56 -12.05
C VAL A 299 -10.66 28.63 -12.85
N PRO A 300 -11.23 29.67 -12.22
CA PRO A 300 -11.90 30.71 -12.96
C PRO A 300 -10.89 31.25 -13.96
N ARG A 301 -11.21 31.16 -15.26
CA ARG A 301 -10.38 31.79 -16.28
C ARG A 301 -10.21 33.25 -15.87
N PRO A 302 -8.98 33.79 -15.86
CA PRO A 302 -8.81 35.21 -15.58
C PRO A 302 -9.70 35.99 -16.54
N VAL A 303 -10.65 36.72 -15.97
CA VAL A 303 -11.46 37.67 -16.72
C VAL A 303 -10.47 38.64 -17.35
N PRO A 304 -10.52 38.89 -18.67
CA PRO A 304 -9.71 39.93 -19.27
C PRO A 304 -9.99 41.22 -18.51
N VAL A 305 -8.96 41.79 -17.89
CA VAL A 305 -9.08 43.13 -17.33
C VAL A 305 -9.28 44.05 -18.53
N ASP A 306 -10.46 44.64 -18.65
CA ASP A 306 -10.67 45.75 -19.57
C ASP A 306 -9.72 46.87 -19.12
N ASP A 307 -8.66 47.09 -19.91
CA ASP A 307 -7.78 48.25 -19.84
C ASP A 307 -8.56 49.51 -20.29
N GLU A 308 -9.61 49.88 -19.57
CA GLU A 308 -10.14 51.25 -19.58
C GLU A 308 -9.64 51.97 -18.33
N HIS A 309 -8.32 52.18 -18.29
CA HIS A 309 -7.77 53.28 -17.51
C HIS A 309 -7.91 54.55 -18.34
N PRO A 310 -8.79 55.51 -17.99
CA PRO A 310 -8.78 56.80 -18.66
C PRO A 310 -7.44 57.48 -18.35
N ALA A 311 -6.72 57.83 -19.42
CA ALA A 311 -5.43 58.52 -19.32
C ALA A 311 -5.55 59.77 -18.42
N PRO A 312 -4.55 60.05 -17.57
CA PRO A 312 -4.53 61.26 -16.77
C PRO A 312 -4.51 62.49 -17.71
N ARG A 313 -5.48 63.39 -17.53
CA ARG A 313 -5.55 64.65 -18.27
C ARG A 313 -4.28 65.46 -18.00
N THR A 314 -3.56 65.78 -19.07
CA THR A 314 -2.49 66.77 -19.05
C THR A 314 -3.05 68.15 -18.73
N PRO A 315 -2.41 68.95 -17.86
CA PRO A 315 -2.75 70.34 -17.70
C PRO A 315 -2.22 71.11 -18.91
N SER A 316 -3.13 71.61 -19.74
CA SER A 316 -2.79 72.58 -20.78
C SER A 316 -2.38 73.90 -20.15
N GLU A 317 -1.18 74.34 -20.51
CA GLU A 317 -0.64 75.67 -20.29
C GLU A 317 -1.47 76.74 -21.02
N ASP A 318 -1.74 77.80 -20.26
CA ASP A 318 -1.75 79.22 -20.62
C ASP A 318 -2.81 79.86 -21.56
N GLN A 319 -3.37 80.93 -20.98
CA GLN A 319 -3.96 82.17 -21.55
C GLN A 319 -5.47 82.24 -21.78
#